data_AF-A0A5N9EGP4-F1
#
_entry.id   AF-A0A5N9EGP4-F1
#
_cell.length_a   1.000
_cell.length_b   1.000
_cell.length_c   1.000
_cell.angle_alpha   90.00
_cell.angle_beta   90.00
_cell.angle_gamma   90.00
#
_symmetry.space_group_name_H-M   'P 1'
#
loop_
_entity.id
_entity.type
_entity.pdbx_description
1 polymer ?
#
loop_
_entity_poly.entity_id
_entity_poly.type
_entity_poly.pdbx_seq_one_letter_code
_entity_poly.pdbx_strand_id
1 'polypeptide(L)'
;MKLTIVLAVLIGVAVLACSSAAPAPAEPTPNIDATADRKVLQALSHIGIPKYMDGVWLCTDASAPLVDDLSTEQSEGYRCSVTVEYTDEFAIVKSNGIPNHDYESGLGCCAGEVEYEWRIPLKPELAASVTYAPERGPVAISVNGVPFFGPEEGPGGDAVALHFEYFVEDRQPIV
;
A
#
# COMPACT_ATOMS: atom_id res chain seq x y z
N MET A 1 22.19 41.72 -47.89
CA MET A 1 20.93 41.15 -48.42
C MET A 1 19.78 41.66 -47.56
N LYS A 2 18.83 42.34 -48.20
CA LYS A 2 17.57 42.79 -47.60
C LYS A 2 16.63 41.60 -47.50
N LEU A 3 15.81 41.53 -46.46
CA LEU A 3 14.42 41.07 -46.60
C LEU A 3 13.54 41.83 -45.60
N THR A 4 12.81 42.80 -46.14
CA THR A 4 11.60 43.44 -45.63
C THR A 4 10.39 42.55 -45.88
N ILE A 5 9.38 42.57 -45.00
CA ILE A 5 7.90 42.47 -45.20
C ILE A 5 7.28 42.56 -43.79
N VAL A 6 6.84 43.74 -43.31
CA VAL A 6 5.48 44.33 -43.38
C VAL A 6 4.40 43.46 -42.72
N LEU A 7 3.87 43.87 -41.55
CA LEU A 7 2.45 43.68 -41.24
C LEU A 7 1.90 44.70 -40.23
N ALA A 8 1.08 45.60 -40.81
CA ALA A 8 -0.12 46.26 -40.28
C ALA A 8 -0.13 46.83 -38.85
N VAL A 9 -0.04 48.16 -38.80
CA VAL A 9 -0.64 49.01 -37.76
C VAL A 9 -2.17 48.90 -37.84
N LEU A 10 -2.82 48.51 -36.74
CA LEU A 10 -4.26 48.68 -36.56
C LEU A 10 -4.52 49.45 -35.26
N ILE A 11 -5.02 50.67 -35.47
CA ILE A 11 -5.54 51.58 -34.46
C ILE A 11 -6.92 51.05 -34.04
N GLY A 12 -7.05 50.65 -32.78
CA GLY A 12 -8.33 50.33 -32.15
C GLY A 12 -8.69 51.42 -31.14
N VAL A 13 -9.64 52.27 -31.51
CA VAL A 13 -10.20 53.32 -30.66
C VAL A 13 -10.95 52.69 -29.48
N ALA A 14 -10.51 52.97 -28.25
CA ALA A 14 -11.24 52.64 -27.05
C ALA A 14 -12.38 53.66 -26.85
N VAL A 15 -13.60 53.32 -27.29
CA VAL A 15 -14.82 54.02 -26.87
C VAL A 15 -15.44 53.22 -25.73
N LEU A 16 -15.16 53.67 -24.51
CA LEU A 16 -15.79 53.19 -23.29
C LEU A 16 -17.21 53.75 -23.20
N ALA A 17 -18.17 53.06 -23.80
CA ALA A 17 -19.59 53.34 -23.61
C ALA A 17 -20.04 52.68 -22.29
N CYS A 18 -20.19 53.47 -21.23
CA CYS A 18 -20.84 53.06 -20.00
C CYS A 18 -22.33 52.78 -20.28
N SER A 19 -22.71 51.51 -20.39
CA SER A 19 -24.10 51.08 -20.26
C SER A 19 -24.33 50.65 -18.81
N SER A 20 -25.10 51.43 -18.07
CA SER A 20 -25.52 51.09 -16.71
C SER A 20 -26.68 50.09 -16.79
N ALA A 21 -26.36 48.80 -16.86
CA ALA A 21 -27.30 47.74 -16.49
C ALA A 21 -26.97 47.31 -15.06
N ALA A 22 -27.93 47.47 -14.16
CA ALA A 22 -27.82 46.98 -12.78
C ALA A 22 -27.61 45.45 -12.78
N PRO A 23 -26.68 44.90 -11.96
CA PRO A 23 -26.58 43.45 -11.81
C PRO A 23 -27.85 42.92 -11.15
N ALA A 24 -28.41 41.84 -11.70
CA ALA A 24 -29.40 41.04 -10.98
C ALA A 24 -28.79 40.55 -9.65
N PRO A 25 -29.58 40.38 -8.57
CA PRO A 25 -29.07 39.85 -7.32
C PRO A 25 -28.49 38.46 -7.57
N ALA A 26 -27.21 38.27 -7.29
CA ALA A 26 -26.61 36.94 -7.29
C ALA A 26 -27.28 36.11 -6.20
N GLU A 27 -27.98 35.05 -6.59
CA GLU A 27 -28.36 34.00 -5.64
C GLU A 27 -27.08 33.40 -5.03
N PRO A 28 -27.05 33.12 -3.71
CA PRO A 28 -25.92 32.45 -3.11
C PRO A 28 -25.80 31.05 -3.71
N THR A 29 -24.75 30.84 -4.50
CA THR A 29 -24.35 29.49 -4.89
C THR A 29 -23.91 28.78 -3.61
N PRO A 30 -24.47 27.61 -3.26
CA PRO A 30 -24.02 26.88 -2.09
C PRO A 30 -22.59 26.42 -2.36
N ASN A 31 -21.65 27.03 -1.65
CA ASN A 31 -20.27 26.62 -1.52
C ASN A 31 -20.24 25.29 -0.76
N ILE A 32 -20.40 24.20 -1.51
CA ILE A 32 -20.20 22.84 -1.01
C ILE A 32 -18.71 22.71 -0.66
N ASP A 33 -18.42 22.70 0.64
CA ASP A 33 -17.07 22.51 1.15
C ASP A 33 -16.65 21.06 0.91
N ALA A 34 -16.01 20.80 -0.23
CA ALA A 34 -15.48 19.48 -0.60
C ALA A 34 -14.54 18.87 0.46
N THR A 35 -13.98 19.70 1.35
CA THR A 35 -13.15 19.26 2.48
C THR A 35 -13.99 18.61 3.57
N ALA A 36 -15.17 19.17 3.86
CA ALA A 36 -16.12 18.60 4.82
C ALA A 36 -16.63 17.25 4.32
N ASP A 37 -16.98 17.15 3.03
CA ASP A 37 -17.45 15.90 2.42
C ASP A 37 -16.36 14.81 2.43
N ARG A 38 -15.10 15.16 2.13
CA ARG A 38 -13.99 14.19 2.17
C ARG A 38 -13.71 13.69 3.60
N LYS A 39 -13.78 14.57 4.59
CA LYS A 39 -13.56 14.21 5.99
C LYS A 39 -14.71 13.35 6.54
N VAL A 40 -15.94 13.62 6.10
CA VAL A 40 -17.11 12.77 6.42
C VAL A 40 -17.00 11.42 5.72
N LEU A 41 -16.66 11.36 4.44
CA LEU A 41 -16.46 10.09 3.71
C LEU A 41 -15.35 9.24 4.31
N GLN A 42 -14.24 9.87 4.70
CA GLN A 42 -13.14 9.19 5.40
C GLN A 42 -13.58 8.73 6.79
N ALA A 43 -14.31 9.55 7.56
CA ALA A 43 -14.83 9.12 8.86
C ALA A 43 -15.84 7.95 8.72
N LEU A 44 -16.67 7.95 7.68
CA LEU A 44 -17.60 6.87 7.36
C LEU A 44 -16.88 5.58 6.96
N SER A 45 -15.73 5.65 6.25
CA SER A 45 -14.95 4.47 5.89
C SER A 45 -14.33 3.74 7.08
N HIS A 46 -14.30 4.36 8.26
CA HIS A 46 -13.81 3.75 9.50
C HIS A 46 -14.94 3.28 10.45
N ILE A 47 -16.21 3.50 10.12
CA ILE A 47 -17.34 3.00 10.92
C ILE A 47 -17.45 1.49 10.75
N GLY A 48 -17.33 0.75 11.86
CA GLY A 48 -17.39 -0.72 11.87
C GLY A 48 -16.03 -1.41 11.85
N ILE A 49 -14.95 -0.67 11.62
CA ILE A 49 -13.59 -1.19 11.76
C ILE A 49 -13.25 -1.25 13.26
N PRO A 50 -12.80 -2.40 13.78
CA PRO A 50 -12.32 -2.49 15.15
C PRO A 50 -11.15 -1.53 15.37
N LYS A 51 -11.11 -0.87 16.52
CA LYS A 51 -10.06 0.11 16.86
C LYS A 51 -8.63 -0.43 16.69
N TYR A 52 -8.43 -1.75 16.87
CA TYR A 52 -7.12 -2.38 16.72
C TYR A 52 -6.67 -2.56 15.25
N MET A 53 -7.58 -2.42 14.28
CA MET A 53 -7.28 -2.41 12.84
C MET A 53 -7.37 -1.01 12.21
N ASP A 54 -7.93 -0.05 12.92
CA ASP A 54 -8.13 1.29 12.39
C ASP A 54 -6.81 2.07 12.30
N GLY A 55 -6.40 2.43 11.08
CA GLY A 55 -5.20 3.24 10.81
C GLY A 55 -3.86 2.58 11.13
N VAL A 56 -3.81 1.25 11.25
CA VAL A 56 -2.57 0.52 11.62
C VAL A 56 -1.70 0.11 10.44
N TRP A 57 -2.29 0.02 9.24
CA TRP A 57 -1.63 -0.48 8.04
C TRP A 57 -0.63 0.53 7.50
N LEU A 58 0.55 0.03 7.14
CA LEU A 58 1.62 0.79 6.49
C LEU A 58 1.64 0.45 5.00
N CYS A 59 2.38 1.23 4.20
CA CYS A 59 2.54 0.98 2.76
C CYS A 59 1.22 1.03 1.96
N THR A 60 0.21 1.74 2.46
CA THR A 60 -1.11 1.88 1.82
C THR A 60 -1.15 2.92 0.71
N ASP A 61 -0.05 3.63 0.51
CA ASP A 61 0.12 4.62 -0.54
C ASP A 61 1.55 4.56 -1.09
N ALA A 62 1.81 5.32 -2.13
CA ALA A 62 3.11 5.34 -2.81
C ALA A 62 4.20 6.13 -2.06
N SER A 63 3.97 6.55 -0.80
CA SER A 63 4.96 7.31 -0.02
C SER A 63 6.05 6.44 0.62
N ALA A 64 5.88 5.12 0.61
CA ALA A 64 6.89 4.19 1.10
C ALA A 64 8.24 4.37 0.38
N PRO A 65 9.37 4.28 1.12
CA PRO A 65 10.70 4.40 0.53
C PRO A 65 10.93 3.27 -0.47
N LEU A 66 11.83 3.53 -1.42
CA LEU A 66 12.48 2.45 -2.17
C LEU A 66 13.45 1.75 -1.22
N VAL A 67 13.46 0.42 -1.24
CA VAL A 67 14.27 -0.41 -0.36
C VAL A 67 15.13 -1.38 -1.17
N ASP A 68 16.19 -1.84 -0.53
CA ASP A 68 17.16 -2.74 -1.13
C ASP A 68 17.25 -4.08 -0.41
N ASP A 69 17.52 -5.14 -1.17
CA ASP A 69 18.03 -6.40 -0.59
C ASP A 69 19.55 -6.34 -0.57
N LEU A 70 20.11 -6.06 0.61
CA LEU A 70 21.55 -5.92 0.83
C LEU A 70 22.33 -7.23 0.63
N SER A 71 21.66 -8.34 0.36
CA SER A 71 22.29 -9.61 0.00
C SER A 71 22.58 -9.76 -1.51
N THR A 72 22.08 -8.86 -2.35
CA THR A 72 22.30 -8.89 -3.80
C THR A 72 23.39 -7.91 -4.23
N GLU A 73 23.93 -8.09 -5.45
CA GLU A 73 24.99 -7.20 -5.98
C GLU A 73 24.45 -5.90 -6.58
N GLN A 74 23.15 -5.85 -6.89
CA GLN A 74 22.52 -4.74 -7.62
C GLN A 74 21.34 -4.24 -6.82
N SER A 75 21.20 -2.92 -6.73
CA SER A 75 20.03 -2.37 -6.06
C SER A 75 18.75 -2.59 -6.88
N GLU A 76 17.75 -3.25 -6.29
CA GLU A 76 16.47 -3.53 -6.94
C GLU A 76 15.48 -2.37 -6.81
N GLY A 77 15.56 -1.61 -5.71
CA GLY A 77 14.64 -0.50 -5.43
C GLY A 77 13.19 -0.99 -5.31
N TYR A 78 12.95 -2.04 -4.54
CA TYR A 78 11.60 -2.51 -4.26
C TYR A 78 10.81 -1.46 -3.46
N ARG A 79 9.48 -1.55 -3.49
CA ARG A 79 8.62 -0.71 -2.65
C ARG A 79 7.51 -1.57 -2.04
N CYS A 80 7.35 -1.52 -0.73
CA CYS A 80 6.23 -2.19 -0.09
C CYS A 80 4.87 -1.65 -0.58
N SER A 81 3.90 -2.54 -0.72
CA SER A 81 2.53 -2.21 -1.11
C SER A 81 1.55 -3.01 -0.26
N VAL A 82 0.57 -2.32 0.31
CA VAL A 82 -0.54 -2.92 1.06
C VAL A 82 -1.84 -2.28 0.60
N THR A 83 -2.84 -3.08 0.28
CA THR A 83 -4.20 -2.61 0.05
C THR A 83 -5.12 -3.32 1.03
N VAL A 84 -6.03 -2.58 1.67
CA VAL A 84 -6.98 -3.13 2.62
C VAL A 84 -8.40 -2.78 2.20
N GLU A 85 -9.22 -3.81 2.05
CA GLU A 85 -10.66 -3.70 1.86
C GLU A 85 -11.36 -4.24 3.09
N TYR A 86 -12.30 -3.47 3.65
CA TYR A 86 -13.09 -3.88 4.80
C TYR A 86 -14.48 -4.32 4.34
N THR A 87 -14.89 -5.49 4.81
CA THR A 87 -16.26 -6.01 4.72
C THR A 87 -16.90 -5.98 6.10
N ASP A 88 -18.15 -6.44 6.24
CA ASP A 88 -18.81 -6.53 7.55
C ASP A 88 -18.14 -7.57 8.50
N GLU A 89 -17.37 -8.51 7.95
CA GLU A 89 -16.80 -9.65 8.69
C GLU A 89 -15.27 -9.72 8.65
N PHE A 90 -14.64 -9.32 7.55
CA PHE A 90 -13.21 -9.45 7.31
C PHE A 90 -12.55 -8.13 6.86
N ALA A 91 -11.28 -7.97 7.24
CA ALA A 91 -10.32 -7.18 6.48
C ALA A 91 -9.66 -8.08 5.43
N ILE A 92 -9.79 -7.71 4.16
CA ILE A 92 -9.13 -8.35 3.02
C ILE A 92 -7.87 -7.54 2.72
N VAL A 93 -6.70 -8.10 3.03
CA VAL A 93 -5.41 -7.41 2.92
C VAL A 93 -4.62 -8.03 1.78
N LYS A 94 -4.24 -7.21 0.80
CA LYS A 94 -3.34 -7.59 -0.29
C LYS A 94 -1.98 -6.96 -0.09
N SER A 95 -0.91 -7.70 -0.34
CA SER A 95 0.45 -7.17 -0.25
C SER A 95 1.41 -7.87 -1.20
N ASN A 96 2.46 -7.15 -1.61
CA ASN A 96 3.58 -7.69 -2.37
C ASN A 96 4.68 -8.34 -1.48
N GLY A 97 4.53 -8.32 -0.15
CA GLY A 97 5.44 -9.01 0.77
C GLY A 97 6.78 -8.33 1.04
N ILE A 98 7.02 -7.14 0.48
CA ILE A 98 8.26 -6.37 0.65
C ILE A 98 8.19 -5.51 1.92
N PRO A 99 9.25 -5.42 2.75
CA PRO A 99 9.30 -4.52 3.90
C PRO A 99 9.46 -3.05 3.49
N ASN A 100 9.20 -2.15 4.44
CA ASN A 100 9.37 -0.70 4.26
C ASN A 100 10.76 -0.18 4.69
N HIS A 101 11.75 -1.06 4.75
CA HIS A 101 13.15 -0.77 5.07
C HIS A 101 14.05 -1.76 4.33
N ASP A 102 15.32 -1.41 4.15
CA ASP A 102 16.32 -2.31 3.56
C ASP A 102 16.46 -3.58 4.39
N TYR A 103 16.73 -4.71 3.74
CA TYR A 103 16.75 -6.03 4.34
C TYR A 103 17.89 -6.89 3.79
N GLU A 104 18.18 -7.99 4.47
CA GLU A 104 19.12 -9.02 3.99
C GLU A 104 18.37 -10.34 3.86
N SER A 105 18.42 -10.95 2.68
CA SER A 105 17.90 -12.31 2.50
C SER A 105 18.82 -13.36 3.12
N GLY A 106 18.22 -14.40 3.69
CA GLY A 106 18.94 -15.57 4.19
C GLY A 106 19.38 -16.52 3.07
N LEU A 107 19.79 -17.74 3.46
CA LEU A 107 20.35 -18.78 2.58
C LEU A 107 19.49 -19.14 1.35
N GLY A 108 18.17 -18.93 1.41
CA GLY A 108 17.28 -19.21 0.28
C GLY A 108 17.43 -18.22 -0.86
N CYS A 109 17.82 -16.97 -0.57
CA CYS A 109 17.75 -15.82 -1.45
C CYS A 109 16.43 -15.73 -2.25
N CYS A 110 16.23 -14.71 -3.05
CA CYS A 110 16.26 -13.36 -2.52
C CYS A 110 14.80 -12.96 -2.38
N ALA A 111 14.45 -12.16 -1.38
CA ALA A 111 13.06 -11.75 -1.23
C ALA A 111 12.68 -10.82 -2.38
N GLY A 112 11.69 -11.25 -3.17
CA GLY A 112 11.10 -10.47 -4.25
C GLY A 112 9.60 -10.27 -4.01
N GLU A 113 8.96 -9.51 -4.89
CA GLU A 113 7.52 -9.27 -4.81
C GLU A 113 6.74 -10.57 -5.04
N VAL A 114 5.85 -10.89 -4.09
CA VAL A 114 4.91 -12.01 -4.17
C VAL A 114 3.53 -11.51 -3.80
N GLU A 115 2.53 -11.86 -4.60
CA GLU A 115 1.14 -11.46 -4.38
C GLU A 115 0.50 -12.30 -3.26
N TYR A 116 0.34 -11.70 -2.09
CA TYR A 116 -0.37 -12.27 -0.96
C TYR A 116 -1.78 -11.68 -0.82
N GLU A 117 -2.74 -12.53 -0.43
CA GLU A 117 -4.08 -12.13 -0.01
C GLU A 117 -4.40 -12.76 1.34
N TRP A 118 -4.84 -11.93 2.28
CA TRP A 118 -5.17 -12.32 3.65
C TRP A 118 -6.61 -11.97 3.97
N ARG A 119 -7.30 -12.88 4.66
CA ARG A 119 -8.67 -12.67 5.15
C ARG A 119 -8.66 -12.70 6.67
N ILE A 120 -8.65 -11.52 7.29
CA ILE A 120 -8.50 -11.38 8.75
C ILE A 120 -9.86 -11.04 9.37
N PRO A 121 -10.41 -11.85 10.28
CA PRO A 121 -11.69 -11.55 10.93
C PRO A 121 -11.66 -10.23 11.72
N LEU A 122 -12.71 -9.42 11.59
CA LEU A 122 -12.89 -8.19 12.37
C LEU A 122 -13.39 -8.47 13.80
N LYS A 123 -13.90 -9.68 14.04
CA LYS A 123 -14.39 -10.13 15.36
C LYS A 123 -13.79 -11.50 15.64
N PRO A 124 -12.48 -11.60 15.92
CA PRO A 124 -11.86 -12.88 16.22
C PRO A 124 -12.42 -13.47 17.51
N GLU A 125 -12.63 -14.77 17.52
CA GLU A 125 -13.05 -15.53 18.69
C GLU A 125 -11.88 -16.35 19.22
N LEU A 126 -11.83 -16.53 20.54
CA LEU A 126 -10.83 -17.39 21.15
C LEU A 126 -11.08 -18.84 20.71
N ALA A 127 -10.07 -19.48 20.13
CA ALA A 127 -10.14 -20.89 19.76
C ALA A 127 -10.34 -21.78 21.01
N ALA A 128 -11.23 -22.77 20.92
CA ALA A 128 -11.51 -23.71 22.02
C ALA A 128 -10.35 -24.69 22.29
N SER A 129 -9.48 -24.90 21.30
CA SER A 129 -8.32 -25.76 21.37
C SER A 129 -7.14 -25.13 20.64
N VAL A 130 -5.93 -25.49 21.04
CA VAL A 130 -4.71 -25.11 20.33
C VAL A 130 -4.62 -25.92 19.03
N THR A 131 -4.29 -25.25 17.94
CA THR A 131 -3.99 -25.87 16.65
C THR A 131 -2.52 -25.58 16.32
N TYR A 132 -1.79 -26.59 15.87
CA TYR A 132 -0.44 -26.38 15.36
C TYR A 132 -0.47 -25.49 14.11
N ALA A 133 0.59 -24.70 13.92
CA ALA A 133 0.81 -24.01 12.66
C ALA A 133 0.84 -25.02 11.50
N PRO A 134 0.35 -24.66 10.31
CA PRO A 134 0.56 -25.46 9.11
C PRO A 134 2.04 -25.78 8.91
N GLU A 135 2.34 -26.95 8.36
CA GLU A 135 3.70 -27.35 7.97
C GLU A 135 4.30 -26.36 6.96
N ARG A 136 3.48 -25.75 6.11
CA ARG A 136 3.94 -24.84 5.05
C ARG A 136 3.05 -23.62 4.90
N GLY A 137 3.69 -22.55 4.45
CA GLY A 137 3.05 -21.28 4.13
C GLY A 137 3.09 -20.29 5.29
N PRO A 138 2.59 -19.07 5.03
CA PRO A 138 2.68 -18.01 5.99
C PRO A 138 1.55 -18.14 7.02
N VAL A 139 1.85 -17.84 8.29
CA VAL A 139 0.97 -18.02 9.45
C VAL A 139 0.45 -16.69 10.01
N ALA A 140 1.10 -15.58 9.65
CA ALA A 140 0.67 -14.24 10.00
C ALA A 140 1.22 -13.21 8.99
N ILE A 141 0.73 -11.98 9.08
CA ILE A 141 1.20 -10.84 8.30
C ILE A 141 1.52 -9.68 9.25
N SER A 142 2.58 -8.93 8.96
CA SER A 142 2.86 -7.65 9.60
C SER A 142 2.00 -6.53 9.00
N VAL A 143 1.92 -5.39 9.70
CA VAL A 143 1.17 -4.22 9.22
C VAL A 143 1.77 -3.55 7.97
N ASN A 144 3.04 -3.82 7.64
CA ASN A 144 3.66 -3.38 6.38
C ASN A 144 3.54 -4.40 5.25
N GLY A 145 2.85 -5.53 5.47
CA GLY A 145 2.53 -6.49 4.42
C GLY A 145 3.44 -7.71 4.32
N VAL A 146 4.47 -7.81 5.16
CA VAL A 146 5.44 -8.91 5.16
C VAL A 146 4.83 -10.16 5.83
N PRO A 147 4.85 -11.34 5.16
CA PRO A 147 4.41 -12.59 5.77
C PRO A 147 5.37 -13.09 6.85
N PHE A 148 4.82 -13.67 7.91
CA PHE A 148 5.56 -14.51 8.87
C PHE A 148 5.32 -15.98 8.54
N PHE A 149 6.39 -16.76 8.50
CA PHE A 149 6.32 -18.21 8.28
C PHE A 149 6.45 -18.97 9.60
N GLY A 150 5.94 -20.21 9.61
CA GLY A 150 6.08 -21.12 10.73
C GLY A 150 7.54 -21.56 10.97
N PRO A 151 7.78 -22.44 11.95
CA PRO A 151 9.12 -22.93 12.30
C PRO A 151 9.70 -23.91 11.26
N GLU A 152 8.95 -24.23 10.21
CA GLU A 152 9.35 -25.18 9.19
C GLU A 152 10.07 -24.46 8.03
N GLU A 153 11.20 -24.98 7.61
CA GLU A 153 11.97 -24.43 6.49
C GLU A 153 11.46 -24.91 5.12
N GLY A 154 11.94 -24.29 4.03
CA GLY A 154 11.56 -24.62 2.64
C GLY A 154 11.51 -26.12 2.27
N PRO A 155 12.44 -26.98 2.74
CA PRO A 155 12.38 -28.43 2.52
C PRO A 155 11.49 -29.23 3.48
N GLY A 156 10.86 -28.57 4.46
CA GLY A 156 10.01 -29.22 5.45
C GLY A 156 10.76 -29.75 6.69
N GLY A 157 11.92 -29.14 6.98
CA GLY A 157 12.72 -29.39 8.19
C GLY A 157 12.34 -28.45 9.33
N ASP A 158 12.79 -28.74 10.55
CA ASP A 158 12.67 -27.80 11.67
C ASP A 158 13.81 -26.77 11.57
N ALA A 159 13.45 -25.53 11.23
CA ALA A 159 14.40 -24.43 11.04
C ALA A 159 15.24 -24.15 12.30
N VAL A 160 14.70 -24.43 13.50
CA VAL A 160 15.44 -24.28 14.76
C VAL A 160 16.48 -25.40 14.89
N ALA A 161 16.12 -26.63 14.55
CA ALA A 161 17.03 -27.75 14.61
C ALA A 161 18.16 -27.65 13.57
N LEU A 162 17.92 -27.04 12.39
CA LEU A 162 19.00 -26.69 11.45
C LEU A 162 20.00 -25.70 12.07
N HIS A 163 19.52 -24.65 12.76
CA HIS A 163 20.39 -23.65 13.40
C HIS A 163 21.31 -24.26 14.47
N PHE A 164 20.86 -25.31 15.15
CA PHE A 164 21.66 -26.05 16.14
C PHE A 164 22.42 -27.26 15.54
N GLU A 165 22.49 -27.38 14.22
CA GLU A 165 23.19 -28.45 13.50
C GLU A 165 22.71 -29.86 13.89
N TYR A 166 21.45 -30.00 14.30
CA TYR A 166 20.89 -31.30 14.70
C TYR A 166 20.60 -32.21 13.50
N PHE A 167 20.60 -31.67 12.29
CA PHE A 167 20.60 -32.43 11.04
C PHE A 167 21.32 -31.62 9.95
N VAL A 168 21.74 -32.31 8.89
CA VAL A 168 22.23 -31.70 7.66
C VAL A 168 21.07 -31.72 6.68
N GLU A 169 20.66 -30.54 6.21
CA GLU A 169 19.57 -30.42 5.24
C GLU A 169 20.00 -31.03 3.90
N ASP A 170 19.42 -32.17 3.55
CA ASP A 170 19.74 -32.96 2.36
C ASP A 170 18.62 -32.98 1.31
N ARG A 171 17.49 -32.30 1.57
CA ARG A 171 16.39 -32.18 0.62
C ARG A 171 16.55 -30.88 -0.19
N GLN A 172 16.32 -30.99 -1.50
CA GLN A 172 16.37 -29.87 -2.46
C GLN A 172 15.11 -29.94 -3.37
N PRO A 173 14.71 -28.81 -3.96
CA PRO A 173 13.50 -28.05 -3.66
C PRO A 173 12.20 -28.70 -4.17
N ILE A 174 11.08 -28.31 -3.55
CA ILE A 174 9.76 -28.54 -4.16
C ILE A 174 9.66 -27.63 -5.39
N VAL A 175 9.56 -28.27 -6.57
CA VAL A 175 9.25 -27.65 -7.86
C VAL A 175 7.86 -27.03 -7.92
#